data_AF-A0A9P0KGH0-F1
#
_entry.id   AF-A0A9P0KGH0-F1
#
_cell.length_a   1.000
_cell.length_b   1.000
_cell.length_c   1.000
_cell.angle_alpha   90.00
_cell.angle_beta   90.00
_cell.angle_gamma   90.00
#
_symmetry.space_group_name_H-M   'P 1'
#
loop_
_entity.id
_entity.type
_entity.pdbx_description
1 polymer ?
#
loop_
_entity_poly.entity_id
_entity_poly.type
_entity_poly.pdbx_seq_one_letter_code
_entity_poly.pdbx_strand_id
1 'polypeptide(L)'
;MTIQITYKGSATYMGLEALRFGLSENVFRSENPEHDCYCTKLMSDETGKKSCFLDGTLDVQSCLGVPVLLSLPHFLYADQTYFRKVKGISSPNKDEHEIYLLVEPNTGTPLQGMKRVQMNMILRPITFLEYTKNLPRAVYPLLWLEEGASLTPDLVDEINSKLFKVKKIATYFLFALMGVVSVAIVASSTHLVRTTFLLKR
;
A
#
# COMPACT_ATOMS: atom_id res chain seq x y z
N MET A 1 0.91 14.40 4.97
CA MET A 1 -0.04 13.49 4.29
C MET A 1 0.23 12.07 4.76
N THR A 2 -0.82 11.31 5.05
CA THR A 2 -0.72 9.87 5.35
C THR A 2 -1.49 9.11 4.29
N ILE A 3 -0.87 8.08 3.71
CA ILE A 3 -1.52 7.23 2.69
C ILE A 3 -1.89 5.90 3.33
N GLN A 4 -3.13 5.47 3.14
CA GLN A 4 -3.59 4.16 3.58
C GLN A 4 -3.44 3.12 2.46
N ILE A 5 -2.89 1.97 2.81
CA ILE A 5 -2.92 0.77 1.97
C ILE A 5 -4.12 -0.09 2.35
N THR A 6 -4.81 -0.65 1.36
CA THR A 6 -6.00 -1.48 1.54
C THR A 6 -5.73 -2.91 1.11
N TYR A 7 -6.43 -3.86 1.73
CA TYR A 7 -6.36 -5.26 1.35
C TYR A 7 -6.88 -5.44 -0.09
N LYS A 8 -6.11 -6.16 -0.91
CA LYS A 8 -6.40 -6.44 -2.32
C LYS A 8 -6.69 -7.90 -2.60
N GLY A 9 -6.24 -8.82 -1.75
CA GLY A 9 -6.45 -10.26 -1.92
C GLY A 9 -5.38 -11.11 -1.27
N SER A 10 -5.58 -12.43 -1.32
CA SER A 10 -4.59 -13.41 -0.89
C SER A 10 -3.52 -13.62 -1.97
N ALA A 11 -2.30 -13.92 -1.55
CA ALA A 11 -1.16 -14.19 -2.40
C ALA A 11 -0.29 -15.29 -1.78
N THR A 12 0.72 -15.75 -2.51
CA THR A 12 1.71 -16.69 -2.02
C THR A 12 3.10 -16.14 -2.27
N TYR A 13 3.97 -16.24 -1.27
CA TYR A 13 5.36 -15.80 -1.37
C TYR A 13 6.29 -16.94 -0.92
N MET A 14 7.02 -17.54 -1.86
CA MET A 14 7.93 -18.67 -1.60
C MET A 14 7.27 -19.81 -0.79
N GLY A 15 6.02 -20.14 -1.12
CA GLY A 15 5.24 -21.19 -0.43
C GLY A 15 4.58 -20.76 0.89
N LEU A 16 4.79 -19.51 1.34
CA LEU A 16 4.07 -18.93 2.47
C LEU A 16 2.77 -18.25 2.03
N GLU A 17 1.73 -18.36 2.86
CA GLU A 17 0.51 -17.59 2.70
C GLU A 17 0.77 -16.10 2.98
N ALA A 18 0.25 -15.23 2.12
CA ALA A 18 0.41 -13.79 2.23
C ALA A 18 -0.90 -13.06 1.95
N LEU A 19 -1.10 -11.92 2.60
CA LEU A 19 -2.11 -10.93 2.27
C LEU A 19 -1.46 -9.82 1.45
N ARG A 20 -2.03 -9.52 0.29
CA ARG A 20 -1.59 -8.40 -0.55
C ARG A 20 -2.34 -7.14 -0.13
N PHE A 21 -1.59 -6.12 0.25
CA PHE A 21 -2.08 -4.76 0.45
C PHE A 21 -1.55 -3.87 -0.67
N GLY A 22 -2.33 -2.89 -1.10
CA GLY A 22 -1.95 -1.94 -2.14
C GLY A 22 -2.72 -0.64 -2.03
N LEU A 23 -2.39 0.33 -2.88
CA LEU A 23 -3.10 1.60 -2.89
C LEU A 23 -4.48 1.49 -3.52
N SER A 24 -5.39 2.34 -3.08
CA SER A 24 -6.65 2.52 -3.79
C SER A 24 -6.43 3.27 -5.11
N GLU A 25 -7.25 3.00 -6.12
CA GLU A 25 -7.13 3.66 -7.43
C GLU A 25 -7.46 5.16 -7.35
N ASN A 26 -8.12 5.59 -6.27
CA ASN A 26 -8.44 6.98 -5.97
C ASN A 26 -7.49 7.61 -4.93
N VAL A 27 -6.31 7.03 -4.67
CA VAL A 27 -5.40 7.50 -3.61
C VAL A 27 -4.97 8.97 -3.73
N PHE A 28 -4.85 9.48 -4.96
CA PHE A 28 -4.52 10.87 -5.27
C PHE A 28 -5.67 11.56 -6.02
N ARG A 29 -6.91 11.13 -5.81
CA ARG A 29 -8.11 11.76 -6.38
C ARG A 29 -8.79 12.59 -5.30
N SER A 30 -9.21 13.77 -5.68
CA SER A 30 -10.04 14.61 -4.82
C SER A 30 -11.51 14.47 -5.17
N GLU A 31 -12.36 14.16 -4.20
CA GLU A 31 -13.82 14.22 -4.42
C GLU A 31 -14.30 15.67 -4.60
N ASN A 32 -13.59 16.63 -4.00
CA ASN A 32 -13.89 18.06 -4.15
C ASN A 32 -12.58 18.87 -4.25
N PRO A 33 -12.08 19.11 -5.47
CA PRO A 33 -10.80 19.77 -5.68
C PRO A 33 -10.68 21.15 -5.01
N GLU A 34 -11.78 21.91 -4.89
CA GLU A 34 -11.76 23.24 -4.27
C GLU A 34 -11.60 23.19 -2.74
N HIS A 35 -12.00 22.07 -2.12
CA HIS A 35 -11.88 21.85 -0.67
C HIS A 35 -10.81 20.82 -0.31
N ASP A 36 -9.98 20.45 -1.27
CA ASP A 36 -8.90 19.50 -1.04
C ASP A 36 -7.75 20.15 -0.26
N CYS A 37 -7.51 19.65 0.95
CA CYS A 37 -6.39 20.09 1.77
C CYS A 37 -5.02 19.79 1.14
N TYR A 38 -4.94 18.87 0.17
CA TYR A 38 -3.73 18.56 -0.57
C TYR A 38 -3.55 19.41 -1.84
N CYS A 39 -4.58 20.14 -2.25
CA CYS A 39 -4.45 21.18 -3.28
C CYS A 39 -3.87 22.47 -2.66
N THR A 40 -2.54 22.56 -2.59
CA THR A 40 -1.88 23.71 -1.96
C THR A 40 -1.93 25.00 -2.80
N LYS A 41 -2.17 24.89 -4.11
CA LYS A 41 -2.12 26.00 -5.09
C LYS A 41 -0.80 26.80 -5.01
N LEU A 42 0.30 26.19 -4.55
CA LEU A 42 1.62 26.82 -4.46
C LEU A 42 2.29 26.92 -5.83
N MET A 43 2.17 25.84 -6.60
CA MET A 43 2.73 25.73 -7.95
C MET A 43 1.77 26.26 -9.01
N SER A 44 2.33 26.85 -10.07
CA SER A 44 1.57 27.21 -11.28
C SER A 44 1.42 26.01 -12.21
N ASP A 45 0.21 25.76 -12.71
CA ASP A 45 -0.11 24.73 -13.68
C ASP A 45 0.53 24.96 -15.06
N GLU A 46 0.22 24.07 -16.01
CA GLU A 46 0.68 24.13 -17.40
C GLU A 46 0.25 25.42 -18.14
N THR A 47 -0.79 26.12 -17.64
CA THR A 47 -1.27 27.42 -18.17
C THR A 47 -0.60 28.62 -17.49
N GLY A 48 0.16 28.39 -16.42
CA GLY A 48 0.79 29.41 -15.60
C GLY A 48 -0.07 29.93 -14.45
N LYS A 49 -1.25 29.34 -14.21
CA LYS A 49 -2.17 29.74 -13.14
C LYS A 49 -1.98 28.89 -11.89
N LYS A 50 -2.21 29.46 -10.71
CA LYS A 50 -2.26 28.69 -9.47
C LYS A 50 -3.62 28.00 -9.36
N SER A 51 -3.63 26.69 -9.59
CA SER A 51 -4.84 25.87 -9.63
C SER A 51 -4.54 24.49 -9.02
N CYS A 52 -5.59 23.71 -8.78
CA CYS A 52 -5.41 22.30 -8.43
C CYS A 52 -5.02 21.50 -9.67
N PHE A 53 -4.16 20.50 -9.48
CA PHE A 53 -3.82 19.55 -10.51
C PHE A 53 -4.94 18.53 -10.71
N LEU A 54 -4.94 17.86 -11.86
CA LEU A 54 -5.87 16.77 -12.14
C LEU A 54 -5.53 15.56 -11.26
N ASP A 55 -6.51 14.67 -11.14
CA ASP A 55 -6.41 13.45 -10.33
C ASP A 55 -5.18 12.60 -10.65
N GLY A 56 -4.66 11.93 -9.61
CA GLY A 56 -3.53 11.01 -9.71
C GLY A 56 -2.17 11.67 -9.58
N THR A 57 -2.15 12.96 -9.25
CA THR A 57 -0.92 13.69 -8.94
C THR A 57 -1.02 14.38 -7.59
N LEU A 58 0.14 14.60 -6.97
CA LEU A 58 0.25 15.26 -5.69
C LEU A 58 1.33 16.34 -5.74
N ASP A 59 0.96 17.56 -5.37
CA ASP A 59 1.90 18.65 -5.18
C ASP A 59 2.65 18.52 -3.85
N VAL A 60 3.97 18.34 -3.94
CA VAL A 60 4.86 18.22 -2.78
C VAL A 60 5.79 19.42 -2.64
N GLN A 61 5.49 20.54 -3.29
CA GLN A 61 6.29 21.76 -3.18
C GLN A 61 6.40 22.26 -1.75
N SER A 62 5.35 22.15 -0.94
CA SER A 62 5.38 22.51 0.48
C SER A 62 6.35 21.66 1.31
N CYS A 63 6.64 20.42 0.87
CA CYS A 63 7.53 19.50 1.56
C CYS A 63 8.98 19.63 1.08
N LEU A 64 9.19 19.77 -0.23
CA LEU A 64 10.53 19.74 -0.84
C LEU A 64 11.09 21.13 -1.17
N GLY A 65 10.26 22.18 -1.14
CA GLY A 65 10.64 23.53 -1.54
C GLY A 65 10.80 23.72 -3.05
N VAL A 66 10.50 22.70 -3.87
CA VAL A 66 10.66 22.70 -5.34
C VAL A 66 9.37 22.31 -6.06
N PRO A 67 9.10 22.82 -7.28
CA PRO A 67 7.85 22.59 -8.01
C PRO A 67 7.79 21.19 -8.64
N VAL A 68 7.57 20.17 -7.81
CA VAL A 68 7.53 18.75 -8.21
C VAL A 68 6.15 18.16 -7.90
N LEU A 69 5.61 17.43 -8.87
CA LEU A 69 4.43 16.60 -8.70
C LEU A 69 4.82 15.13 -8.54
N LEU A 70 4.29 14.46 -7.53
CA LEU A 70 4.38 13.01 -7.42
C LEU A 70 3.19 12.35 -8.12
N SER A 71 3.43 11.22 -8.77
CA SER A 71 2.39 10.31 -9.26
C SER A 71 2.85 8.87 -9.07
N LEU A 72 2.01 7.89 -9.39
CA LEU A 72 2.50 6.54 -9.65
C LEU A 72 3.24 6.49 -11.00
N PRO A 73 4.15 5.52 -11.21
CA PRO A 73 4.86 5.37 -12.47
C PRO A 73 3.92 5.30 -13.67
N HIS A 74 4.35 5.96 -14.74
CA HIS A 74 3.63 6.04 -16.01
C HIS A 74 2.21 6.58 -15.88
N PHE A 75 1.97 7.41 -14.85
CA PHE A 75 0.65 7.97 -14.54
C PHE A 75 -0.42 6.91 -14.24
N LEU A 76 -0.04 5.78 -13.63
CA LEU A 76 -1.00 4.79 -13.14
C LEU A 76 -2.01 5.46 -12.20
N TYR A 77 -3.30 5.23 -12.48
CA TYR A 77 -4.45 5.81 -11.77
C TYR A 77 -4.62 7.33 -11.86
N ALA A 78 -3.85 8.00 -12.72
CA ALA A 78 -4.01 9.43 -12.96
C ALA A 78 -4.92 9.73 -14.15
N ASP A 79 -5.31 11.01 -14.27
CA ASP A 79 -6.07 11.47 -15.42
C ASP A 79 -5.32 11.16 -16.72
N GLN A 80 -6.03 10.57 -17.68
CA GLN A 80 -5.46 10.09 -18.94
C GLN A 80 -4.80 11.23 -19.75
N THR A 81 -5.16 12.49 -19.49
CA THR A 81 -4.55 13.67 -20.10
C THR A 81 -3.05 13.73 -19.83
N TYR A 82 -2.59 13.31 -18.65
CA TYR A 82 -1.15 13.29 -18.33
C TYR A 82 -0.39 12.32 -19.22
N PHE A 83 -0.86 11.08 -19.32
CA PHE A 83 -0.27 10.07 -20.19
C PHE A 83 -0.31 10.49 -21.66
N ARG A 84 -1.45 11.01 -22.16
CA ARG A 84 -1.62 11.36 -23.58
C ARG A 84 -0.71 12.50 -24.06
N LYS A 85 -0.26 13.38 -23.17
CA LYS A 85 0.62 14.51 -23.50
C LYS A 85 2.10 14.14 -23.56
N VAL A 86 2.48 12.94 -23.14
CA VAL A 86 3.86 12.49 -23.04
C VAL A 86 4.09 11.33 -24.01
N LYS A 87 5.17 11.42 -24.81
CA LYS A 87 5.64 10.32 -25.67
C LYS A 87 6.84 9.63 -25.03
N GLY A 88 6.97 8.33 -25.26
CA GLY A 88 8.15 7.54 -24.84
C GLY A 88 8.00 6.80 -23.52
N ILE A 89 6.88 6.95 -22.81
CA ILE A 89 6.54 6.13 -21.63
C ILE A 89 5.65 4.95 -22.04
N SER A 90 5.83 3.78 -21.42
CA SER A 90 4.92 2.63 -21.59
C SER A 90 3.54 2.93 -21.01
N SER A 91 2.52 2.22 -21.47
CA SER A 91 1.17 2.29 -20.91
C SER A 91 1.18 1.95 -19.41
N PRO A 92 0.33 2.60 -18.59
CA PRO A 92 0.26 2.27 -17.16
C PRO A 92 -0.11 0.79 -16.95
N ASN A 93 0.74 0.06 -16.24
CA ASN A 93 0.57 -1.35 -15.91
C ASN A 93 0.51 -1.51 -14.39
N LYS A 94 -0.49 -2.23 -13.87
CA LYS A 94 -0.68 -2.43 -12.44
C LYS A 94 0.46 -3.26 -11.81
N ASP A 95 0.87 -4.34 -12.46
CA ASP A 95 1.89 -5.25 -11.92
C ASP A 95 3.26 -4.57 -11.84
N GLU A 96 3.56 -3.69 -12.79
CA GLU A 96 4.84 -2.95 -12.87
C GLU A 96 4.84 -1.63 -12.10
N HIS A 97 3.70 -0.95 -11.96
CA HIS A 97 3.66 0.43 -11.45
C HIS A 97 2.87 0.60 -10.14
N GLU A 98 2.16 -0.43 -9.65
CA GLU A 98 1.42 -0.33 -8.38
C GLU A 98 2.36 -0.46 -7.16
N ILE A 99 2.06 0.31 -6.11
CA ILE A 99 2.65 0.10 -4.78
C ILE A 99 1.94 -1.06 -4.09
N TYR A 100 2.70 -2.04 -3.59
CA TYR A 100 2.13 -3.14 -2.84
C TYR A 100 3.01 -3.61 -1.68
N LEU A 101 2.37 -4.29 -0.73
CA LEU A 101 2.99 -4.95 0.41
C LEU A 101 2.36 -6.33 0.60
N LEU A 102 3.20 -7.36 0.66
CA LEU A 102 2.82 -8.72 1.02
C LEU A 102 3.12 -8.94 2.51
N VAL A 103 2.11 -9.37 3.26
CA VAL A 103 2.19 -9.54 4.72
C VAL A 103 1.75 -10.93 5.10
N GLU A 104 2.51 -11.62 5.95
CA GLU A 104 2.09 -12.90 6.52
C GLU A 104 0.93 -12.69 7.50
N PRO A 105 -0.21 -13.39 7.35
CA PRO A 105 -1.45 -13.08 8.06
C PRO A 105 -1.39 -13.29 9.57
N ASN A 106 -0.61 -14.26 10.06
CA ASN A 106 -0.63 -14.62 11.48
C ASN A 106 0.23 -13.71 12.34
N THR A 107 1.35 -13.21 11.82
CA THR A 107 2.35 -12.43 12.55
C THR A 107 2.43 -10.98 12.12
N GLY A 108 1.89 -10.63 10.95
CA GLY A 108 2.04 -9.29 10.38
C GLY A 108 3.44 -9.05 9.77
N THR A 109 4.24 -10.10 9.59
CA THR A 109 5.61 -9.97 9.05
C THR A 109 5.56 -9.53 7.58
N PRO A 110 6.21 -8.43 7.17
CA PRO A 110 6.30 -8.04 5.77
C PRO A 110 7.22 -9.01 5.02
N LEU A 111 6.70 -9.65 3.98
CA LEU A 111 7.42 -10.64 3.17
C LEU A 111 8.09 -9.98 1.95
N GLN A 112 7.38 -9.03 1.34
CA GLN A 112 7.87 -8.26 0.21
C GLN A 112 7.09 -6.95 0.14
N GLY A 113 7.77 -5.84 -0.11
CA GLY A 113 7.12 -4.56 -0.37
C GLY A 113 7.82 -3.83 -1.51
N MET A 114 7.03 -3.29 -2.43
CA MET A 114 7.52 -2.46 -3.53
C MET A 114 6.82 -1.11 -3.46
N LYS A 115 7.59 -0.06 -3.21
CA LYS A 115 7.16 1.33 -3.24
C LYS A 115 7.65 1.94 -4.55
N ARG A 116 6.75 2.57 -5.28
CA ARG A 116 6.97 3.06 -6.63
C ARG A 116 6.39 4.45 -6.76
N VAL A 117 7.24 5.42 -7.08
CA VAL A 117 6.84 6.83 -7.19
C VAL A 117 7.50 7.43 -8.41
N GLN A 118 6.75 8.29 -9.10
CA GLN A 118 7.24 9.09 -10.22
C GLN A 118 7.29 10.55 -9.84
N MET A 119 8.42 11.18 -10.14
CA MET A 119 8.61 12.62 -10.00
C MET A 119 8.34 13.28 -11.35
N ASN A 120 7.51 14.30 -11.34
CA ASN A 120 7.11 15.03 -12.53
C ASN A 120 7.37 16.53 -12.35
N MET A 121 7.68 17.20 -13.45
CA MET A 121 7.81 18.66 -13.51
C MET A 121 6.77 19.24 -14.46
N ILE A 122 6.52 20.54 -14.36
CA ILE A 122 5.63 21.23 -15.28
C ILE A 122 6.45 21.86 -16.39
N LEU A 123 6.22 21.39 -17.62
CA LEU A 123 6.72 22.05 -18.82
C LEU A 123 5.68 23.05 -19.30
N ARG A 124 6.14 24.27 -19.55
CA ARG A 124 5.37 25.33 -20.22
C ARG A 124 6.32 26.41 -20.74
N PRO A 125 5.89 27.18 -21.75
CA PRO A 125 6.57 28.42 -22.11
C PRO A 125 6.58 29.43 -20.96
N ILE A 126 7.73 30.06 -20.74
CA ILE A 126 7.93 31.15 -19.79
C ILE A 126 8.19 32.43 -20.60
N THR A 127 7.38 33.46 -20.36
CA THR A 127 7.34 34.70 -21.17
C THR A 127 8.69 35.40 -21.31
N PHE A 128 9.54 35.34 -20.28
CA PHE A 128 10.85 36.01 -20.28
C PHE A 128 12.01 35.09 -20.71
N LEU A 129 11.78 33.80 -20.99
CA LEU A 129 12.82 32.85 -21.41
C LEU A 129 12.54 32.36 -22.82
N GLU A 130 13.25 32.94 -23.80
CA GLU A 130 13.08 32.61 -25.21
C GLU A 130 13.29 31.12 -25.52
N TYR A 131 14.26 30.49 -24.87
CA TYR A 131 14.53 29.05 -25.03
C TYR A 131 13.35 28.14 -24.65
N THR A 132 12.40 28.64 -23.86
CA THR A 132 11.22 27.87 -23.43
C THR A 132 10.00 28.04 -24.33
N LYS A 133 10.03 28.95 -25.32
CA LYS A 133 8.87 29.30 -26.17
C LYS A 133 8.24 28.10 -26.87
N ASN A 134 9.05 27.11 -27.25
CA ASN A 134 8.63 25.92 -27.96
C ASN A 134 8.36 24.70 -27.05
N LEU A 135 8.45 24.86 -25.72
CA LEU A 135 8.14 23.77 -24.81
C LEU A 135 6.64 23.45 -24.85
N PRO A 136 6.28 22.15 -24.82
CA PRO A 136 4.89 21.75 -24.68
C PRO A 136 4.35 22.16 -23.30
N ARG A 137 3.03 22.30 -23.22
CA ARG A 137 2.31 22.44 -21.94
C ARG A 137 1.92 21.05 -21.45
N ALA A 138 2.65 20.53 -20.47
CA ALA A 138 2.46 19.17 -19.95
C ALA A 138 3.08 19.02 -18.56
N VAL A 139 2.48 18.18 -17.72
CA VAL A 139 3.17 17.53 -16.61
C VAL A 139 4.08 16.44 -17.20
N TYR A 140 5.38 16.67 -17.15
CA TYR A 140 6.39 15.84 -17.78
C TYR A 140 7.10 14.96 -16.75
N PRO A 141 7.13 13.62 -16.93
CA PRO A 141 7.81 12.72 -16.02
C PRO A 141 9.32 12.89 -16.15
N LEU A 142 9.99 13.06 -15.02
CA LEU A 142 11.46 13.14 -14.96
C LEU A 142 12.06 11.75 -14.80
N LEU A 143 11.63 11.05 -13.77
CA LEU A 143 12.07 9.72 -13.39
C LEU A 143 11.03 9.07 -12.49
N TRP A 144 11.02 7.74 -12.48
CA TRP A 144 10.34 6.96 -11.46
C TRP A 144 11.35 6.06 -10.76
N LEU A 145 11.08 5.78 -9.50
CA LEU A 145 11.95 5.00 -8.63
C LEU A 145 11.13 3.87 -8.03
N GLU A 146 11.76 2.70 -7.95
CA GLU A 146 11.30 1.59 -7.11
C GLU A 146 12.22 1.48 -5.89
N GLU A 147 11.62 1.57 -4.72
CA GLU A 147 12.22 1.26 -3.44
C GLU A 147 11.54 0.01 -2.92
N GLY A 148 12.27 -1.11 -2.85
CA GLY A 148 11.69 -2.40 -2.55
C GLY A 148 12.54 -3.23 -1.61
N ALA A 149 11.88 -4.08 -0.83
CA ALA A 149 12.51 -5.09 -0.01
C ALA A 149 11.80 -6.43 -0.23
N SER A 150 12.56 -7.51 -0.29
CA SER A 150 12.08 -8.88 -0.47
C SER A 150 12.87 -9.80 0.44
N LEU A 151 12.20 -10.68 1.18
CA LEU A 151 12.91 -11.68 1.98
C LEU A 151 13.61 -12.68 1.06
N THR A 152 14.89 -12.94 1.31
CA THR A 152 15.63 -13.99 0.60
C THR A 152 15.13 -15.37 1.02
N PRO A 153 15.32 -16.42 0.20
CA PRO A 153 14.94 -17.79 0.56
C PRO A 153 15.49 -18.23 1.92
N ASP A 154 16.75 -17.94 2.21
CA ASP A 154 17.40 -18.28 3.50
C ASP A 154 16.69 -17.63 4.69
N LEU A 155 16.29 -16.36 4.54
CA LEU A 155 15.60 -15.62 5.59
C LEU A 155 14.15 -16.10 5.74
N VAL A 156 13.50 -16.46 4.63
CA VAL A 156 12.18 -17.10 4.65
C VAL A 156 12.23 -18.41 5.43
N ASP A 157 13.23 -19.26 5.18
CA ASP A 157 13.40 -20.52 5.89
C ASP A 157 13.72 -20.33 7.38
N GLU A 158 14.54 -19.33 7.71
CA GLU A 158 14.85 -18.98 9.10
C GLU A 158 13.61 -18.49 9.84
N ILE A 159 12.86 -17.53 9.29
CA ILE A 159 11.64 -17.01 9.92
C ILE A 159 10.57 -18.09 10.00
N ASN A 160 10.41 -18.90 8.95
CA ASN A 160 9.42 -19.97 8.95
C ASN A 160 9.73 -21.02 10.03
N SER A 161 10.99 -21.42 10.18
CA SER A 161 11.40 -22.42 11.18
C SER A 161 11.35 -21.88 12.60
N LYS A 162 11.86 -20.66 12.85
CA LYS A 162 11.99 -20.09 14.20
C LYS A 162 10.73 -19.40 14.70
N LEU A 163 9.92 -18.84 13.82
CA LEU A 163 8.75 -18.04 14.19
C LEU A 163 7.44 -18.70 13.76
N PHE A 164 7.21 -18.92 12.47
CA PHE A 164 5.89 -19.33 11.98
C PHE A 164 5.51 -20.74 12.45
N LYS A 165 6.40 -21.73 12.30
CA LYS A 165 6.17 -23.10 12.77
C LYS A 165 6.05 -23.17 14.29
N VAL A 166 6.93 -22.48 15.02
CA VAL A 166 6.91 -22.46 16.49
C VAL A 166 5.60 -21.88 17.00
N LYS A 167 5.16 -20.73 16.47
CA LYS A 167 3.87 -20.14 16.81
C LYS A 167 2.73 -21.10 16.54
N LYS A 168 2.70 -21.74 15.36
CA LYS A 168 1.66 -22.69 14.97
C LYS A 168 1.58 -23.88 15.94
N ILE A 169 2.72 -24.48 16.29
CA ILE A 169 2.79 -25.59 17.26
C ILE A 169 2.32 -25.14 18.64
N ALA A 170 2.79 -23.99 19.13
CA ALA A 170 2.39 -23.45 20.43
C ALA A 170 0.88 -23.17 20.49
N THR A 171 0.32 -22.62 19.42
CA THR A 171 -1.13 -22.39 19.30
C THR A 171 -1.92 -23.70 19.34
N TYR A 172 -1.53 -24.74 18.58
CA TYR A 172 -2.20 -26.04 18.66
C TYR A 172 -2.08 -26.69 20.03
N PHE A 173 -0.92 -26.59 20.66
CA PHE A 173 -0.70 -27.09 22.00
C PHE A 173 -1.61 -26.40 23.04
N LEU A 174 -1.73 -25.07 22.98
CA LEU A 174 -2.65 -24.30 23.82
C LEU A 174 -4.11 -24.71 23.61
N PHE A 175 -4.55 -24.86 22.35
CA PHE A 175 -5.90 -25.35 22.05
C PHE A 175 -6.14 -26.76 22.57
N ALA A 176 -5.16 -27.67 22.47
CA ALA A 176 -5.26 -29.02 23.01
C ALA A 176 -5.39 -29.00 24.54
N LEU A 177 -4.60 -28.20 25.25
CA LEU A 177 -4.70 -28.05 26.70
C LEU A 177 -6.07 -27.49 27.13
N MET A 178 -6.59 -26.46 26.43
CA MET A 178 -7.93 -25.95 26.69
C MET A 178 -9.01 -27.01 26.46
N GLY A 179 -8.84 -27.85 25.43
CA GLY A 179 -9.69 -29.02 25.18
C GLY A 179 -9.68 -30.02 26.34
N VAL A 180 -8.51 -30.38 26.86
CA VAL A 180 -8.39 -31.30 28.01
C VAL A 180 -9.02 -30.71 29.27
N VAL A 181 -8.75 -29.44 29.58
CA VAL A 181 -9.30 -28.76 30.77
C VAL A 181 -10.82 -28.68 30.70
N SER A 182 -11.39 -28.32 29.55
CA SER A 182 -12.84 -28.25 29.36
C SER A 182 -13.52 -29.62 29.56
N VAL A 183 -12.94 -30.71 29.04
CA VAL A 183 -13.44 -32.08 29.28
C VAL A 183 -13.37 -32.44 30.77
N ALA A 184 -12.27 -32.11 31.45
CA ALA A 184 -12.11 -32.38 32.88
C ALA A 184 -13.16 -31.64 33.74
N ILE A 185 -13.47 -30.39 33.40
CA ILE A 185 -14.51 -29.60 34.09
C ILE A 185 -15.89 -30.23 33.89
N VAL A 186 -16.23 -30.66 32.67
CA VAL A 186 -17.52 -31.32 32.37
C VAL A 186 -17.63 -32.68 33.09
N ALA A 187 -16.55 -33.46 33.11
CA ALA A 187 -16.52 -34.73 33.82
C ALA A 187 -16.69 -34.53 35.35
N SER A 188 -16.03 -33.52 35.91
CA SER A 188 -16.12 -33.20 37.33
C SER A 188 -17.50 -32.68 37.72
N SER A 189 -18.12 -31.82 36.89
CA SER A 189 -19.46 -31.28 37.15
C SER A 189 -20.53 -32.37 37.01
N THR A 190 -20.45 -33.24 36.00
CA THR A 190 -21.36 -34.37 35.85
C THR A 190 -21.23 -35.37 37.00
N HIS A 191 -20.01 -35.64 37.48
CA HIS A 191 -19.78 -36.46 38.67
C HIS A 191 -20.43 -35.82 39.92
N LEU A 192 -20.21 -34.52 40.15
CA LEU A 192 -20.76 -33.79 41.30
C LEU A 192 -22.30 -33.77 41.30
N VAL A 193 -22.92 -33.57 40.14
CA VAL A 193 -24.39 -33.61 39.99
C VAL A 193 -24.90 -35.02 40.32
N ARG A 194 -24.25 -36.07 39.78
CA ARG A 194 -24.63 -37.46 40.06
C ARG A 194 -24.52 -37.79 41.55
N THR A 195 -23.43 -37.42 42.22
CA THR A 195 -23.25 -37.71 43.65
C THR A 195 -24.27 -36.95 44.50
N THR A 196 -24.54 -35.68 44.19
CA THR A 196 -25.47 -34.85 44.96
C THR A 196 -26.92 -35.29 44.80
N PHE A 197 -27.34 -35.70 43.59
CA PHE A 197 -28.70 -36.22 43.36
C PHE A 197 -28.90 -37.64 43.90
N LEU A 198 -27.87 -38.50 43.87
CA LEU A 198 -27.95 -39.87 44.41
C LEU A 198 -27.90 -39.92 45.95
N LEU A 199 -27.19 -38.99 46.60
CA LEU A 199 -27.14 -38.90 48.07
C LEU A 199 -28.38 -38.23 48.69
N LYS A 200 -29.24 -37.59 47.89
CA LYS A 200 -30.45 -36.89 48.35
C LYS A 200 -31.73 -37.73 48.18
N ARG A 201 -31.60 -39.01 47.82
CA ARG A 201 -32.69 -39.99 47.69
C ARG A 201 -32.50 -41.10 48.71
#